data_AF-A0A955EFY4-F1
#
_entry.id   AF-A0A955EFY4-F1
#
_cell.length_a   1.000
_cell.length_b   1.000
_cell.length_c   1.000
_cell.angle_alpha   90.00
_cell.angle_beta   90.00
_cell.angle_gamma   90.00
#
_symmetry.space_group_name_H-M   'P 1'
#
loop_
_entity.id
_entity.type
_entity.pdbx_description
1 polymer ?
#
loop_
_entity_poly.entity_id
_entity_poly.type
_entity_poly.pdbx_seq_one_letter_code
_entity_poly.pdbx_strand_id
1 'polypeptide(L)'
;MARFRFPLQAVLDLREREEQEQQRAVAEVESERRELERRLAEFQRAISGCKAHLRQTLGPGHGAVNTGAARLQMNASIHMQAQAQAVVLQLAGVHRRLERARAGLREASRRRKAIELLRDRREAAWRDALQRREASELDEMAVMRAGRDADGSLKT
;
A
#
# COMPACT_ATOMS: atom_id res chain seq x y z
N MET A 1 14.04 35.10 9.05
CA MET A 1 12.96 34.26 9.60
C MET A 1 13.55 32.96 10.14
N ALA A 2 13.25 32.61 11.38
CA ALA A 2 13.69 31.35 11.98
C ALA A 2 13.04 30.17 11.22
N ARG A 3 13.78 29.08 10.98
CA ARG A 3 13.25 27.85 10.36
C ARG A 3 13.03 26.79 11.42
N PHE A 4 11.90 26.10 11.37
CA PHE A 4 11.64 24.94 12.22
C PHE A 4 12.63 23.81 11.89
N ARG A 5 13.21 23.19 12.92
CA ARG A 5 14.04 21.99 12.80
C ARG A 5 13.49 20.93 13.73
N PHE A 6 13.04 19.80 13.17
CA PHE A 6 12.54 18.69 13.97
C PHE A 6 13.70 17.79 14.44
N PRO A 7 13.91 17.64 15.76
CA PRO A 7 15.06 16.88 16.26
C PRO A 7 15.06 15.39 15.87
N LEU A 8 13.88 14.81 15.64
CA LEU A 8 13.74 13.39 15.28
C LEU A 8 13.55 13.17 13.77
N GLN A 9 13.99 14.12 12.92
CA GLN A 9 13.85 13.98 11.48
C GLN A 9 14.52 12.70 10.96
N ALA A 10 15.73 12.38 11.42
CA ALA A 10 16.42 11.13 11.03
C ALA A 10 15.64 9.86 11.41
N VAL A 11 14.90 9.89 12.53
CA VAL A 11 14.04 8.78 12.95
C VAL A 11 12.82 8.67 12.05
N LEU A 12 12.22 9.81 11.67
CA LEU A 12 11.10 9.84 10.74
C LEU A 12 11.50 9.26 9.37
N ASP A 13 12.67 9.67 8.85
CA ASP A 13 13.20 9.18 7.58
C ASP A 13 13.48 7.67 7.63
N LEU A 14 13.99 7.16 8.76
CA LEU A 14 14.18 5.73 8.96
C LEU A 14 12.85 4.98 8.95
N ARG A 15 11.82 5.48 9.66
CA ARG A 15 10.48 4.86 9.68
C ARG A 15 9.81 4.89 8.32
N GLU A 16 10.05 5.92 7.52
CA GLU A 16 9.55 5.98 6.14
C GLU A 16 10.19 4.90 5.27
N ARG A 17 11.50 4.67 5.39
CA ARG A 17 12.19 3.58 4.69
C ARG A 17 11.68 2.20 5.12
N GLU A 18 11.50 1.98 6.42
CA GLU A 18 10.92 0.73 6.93
C GLU A 18 9.50 0.49 6.37
N GLU A 19 8.67 1.54 6.28
CA GLU A 19 7.35 1.43 5.67
C GLU A 19 7.45 1.08 4.18
N GLN A 20 8.34 1.73 3.43
CA GLN A 20 8.58 1.44 2.02
C GLN A 20 9.05 -0.01 1.80
N GLU A 21 9.89 -0.55 2.68
CA GLU A 21 10.30 -1.95 2.65
C GLU A 21 9.10 -2.89 2.84
N GLN A 22 8.20 -2.60 3.80
CA GLN A 22 6.98 -3.38 3.98
C GLN A 22 6.01 -3.27 2.79
N GLN A 23 5.94 -2.09 2.15
CA GLN A 23 5.16 -1.92 0.91
C GLN A 23 5.71 -2.80 -0.22
N ARG A 24 7.05 -2.88 -0.37
CA ARG A 24 7.69 -3.78 -1.34
C ARG A 24 7.38 -5.24 -1.04
N ALA A 25 7.49 -5.65 0.23
CA ALA A 25 7.15 -7.02 0.64
C ALA A 25 5.69 -7.39 0.32
N VAL A 26 4.73 -6.48 0.52
CA VAL A 26 3.34 -6.68 0.11
C VAL A 26 3.23 -6.80 -1.41
N ALA A 27 3.89 -5.92 -2.16
CA ALA A 27 3.85 -5.92 -3.62
C ALA A 27 4.41 -7.22 -4.23
N GLU A 28 5.48 -7.77 -3.67
CA GLU A 28 6.06 -9.05 -4.08
C GLU A 28 5.04 -10.20 -3.91
N VAL A 29 4.40 -10.28 -2.75
CA VAL A 29 3.40 -11.33 -2.47
C VAL A 29 2.13 -11.15 -3.31
N GLU A 30 1.71 -9.90 -3.57
CA GLU A 30 0.60 -9.61 -4.50
C GLU A 30 0.94 -10.03 -5.94
N SER A 31 2.17 -9.84 -6.37
CA SER A 31 2.63 -10.29 -7.69
C SER A 31 2.55 -11.81 -7.81
N GLU A 32 3.04 -12.53 -6.79
CA GLU A 32 2.95 -13.98 -6.70
C GLU A 32 1.48 -14.46 -6.73
N ARG A 33 0.58 -13.79 -6.00
CA ARG A 33 -0.85 -14.08 -6.04
C ARG A 33 -1.42 -13.96 -7.45
N ARG A 34 -1.16 -12.84 -8.13
CA ARG A 34 -1.67 -12.59 -9.48
C ARG A 34 -1.15 -13.60 -10.51
N GLU A 35 0.10 -14.03 -10.37
CA GLU A 35 0.67 -15.10 -11.20
C GLU A 35 -0.10 -16.41 -11.02
N LEU A 36 -0.34 -16.82 -9.78
CA LEU A 36 -1.11 -18.04 -9.48
C LEU A 36 -2.56 -17.93 -9.95
N GLU A 37 -3.22 -16.79 -9.77
CA GLU A 37 -4.59 -16.55 -10.25
C GLU A 37 -4.68 -16.65 -11.77
N ARG A 38 -3.70 -16.08 -12.50
CA ARG A 38 -3.61 -16.20 -13.96
C ARG A 38 -3.43 -17.65 -14.40
N ARG A 39 -2.51 -18.39 -13.77
CA ARG A 39 -2.30 -19.82 -14.06
C ARG A 39 -3.55 -20.65 -13.79
N LEU A 40 -4.27 -20.35 -12.71
CA LEU A 40 -5.54 -21.01 -12.40
C LEU A 40 -6.60 -20.75 -13.49
N ALA A 41 -6.71 -19.49 -13.93
CA ALA A 41 -7.63 -19.11 -15.01
C ALA A 41 -7.26 -19.77 -16.36
N GLU A 42 -5.97 -19.96 -16.64
CA GLU A 42 -5.50 -20.72 -17.81
C GLU A 42 -5.93 -22.19 -17.74
N PHE A 43 -5.73 -22.86 -16.60
CA PHE A 43 -6.19 -24.24 -16.43
C PHE A 43 -7.70 -24.38 -16.55
N GLN A 44 -8.47 -23.45 -15.97
CA GLN A 44 -9.93 -23.47 -16.07
C GLN A 44 -10.41 -23.29 -17.52
N ARG A 45 -9.77 -22.40 -18.28
CA ARG A 45 -10.05 -22.22 -19.72
C ARG A 45 -9.71 -23.48 -20.51
N ALA A 46 -8.55 -24.08 -20.27
CA ALA A 46 -8.12 -25.31 -20.93
C ALA A 46 -9.08 -26.48 -20.65
N ILE A 47 -9.46 -26.69 -19.38
CA ILE A 47 -10.42 -27.73 -18.98
C ILE A 47 -11.78 -27.51 -19.66
N SER A 48 -12.27 -26.27 -19.69
CA SER A 48 -13.55 -25.92 -20.33
C SER A 48 -13.49 -26.15 -21.84
N GLY A 49 -12.36 -25.80 -22.48
CA GLY A 49 -12.10 -26.08 -23.89
C GLY A 49 -12.08 -27.58 -24.20
N CYS A 50 -11.39 -28.38 -23.40
CA CYS A 50 -11.39 -29.85 -23.53
C CYS A 50 -12.81 -30.42 -23.43
N LYS A 51 -13.61 -29.96 -22.47
CA LYS A 51 -15.00 -30.41 -22.30
C LYS A 51 -15.89 -30.03 -23.49
N ALA A 52 -15.75 -28.81 -24.00
CA ALA A 52 -16.51 -28.33 -25.16
C ALA A 52 -16.15 -29.13 -26.42
N HIS A 53 -14.86 -29.35 -26.65
CA HIS A 53 -14.38 -30.16 -27.76
C HIS A 53 -14.89 -31.61 -27.66
N LEU A 54 -14.77 -32.26 -26.49
CA LEU A 54 -15.31 -33.61 -26.29
C LEU A 54 -16.80 -33.69 -26.57
N ARG A 55 -17.60 -32.70 -26.13
CA ARG A 55 -19.05 -32.64 -26.40
C ARG A 55 -19.32 -32.53 -27.90
N GLN A 56 -18.52 -31.76 -28.63
CA GLN A 56 -18.64 -31.65 -30.09
C GLN A 56 -18.25 -32.96 -30.77
N THR A 57 -17.16 -33.62 -30.37
CA THR A 57 -16.71 -34.86 -31.04
C THR A 57 -17.58 -36.08 -30.72
N LEU A 58 -18.22 -36.11 -29.54
CA LEU A 58 -19.06 -37.22 -29.06
C LEU A 58 -20.57 -36.97 -29.24
N GLY A 59 -20.96 -35.81 -29.76
CA GLY A 59 -22.36 -35.42 -29.94
C GLY A 59 -23.05 -36.19 -31.08
N PRO A 60 -24.38 -36.37 -31.01
CA PRO A 60 -25.14 -37.01 -32.08
C PRO A 60 -25.01 -36.21 -33.39
N GLY A 61 -24.75 -36.90 -34.50
CA GLY A 61 -24.59 -36.30 -35.83
C GLY A 61 -23.15 -36.17 -36.35
N HIS A 62 -22.14 -36.56 -35.55
CA HIS A 62 -20.72 -36.48 -35.93
C HIS A 62 -20.09 -37.86 -36.18
N GLY A 63 -20.33 -38.43 -37.37
CA GLY A 63 -19.52 -39.53 -37.94
C GLY A 63 -19.16 -40.71 -37.02
N ALA A 64 -18.08 -41.43 -37.37
CA ALA A 64 -17.52 -42.47 -36.51
C ALA A 64 -16.74 -41.82 -35.34
N VAL A 65 -17.12 -42.14 -34.11
CA VAL A 65 -16.48 -41.62 -32.90
C VAL A 65 -15.06 -42.19 -32.74
N ASN A 66 -14.06 -41.31 -32.69
CA ASN A 66 -12.69 -41.71 -32.32
C ASN A 66 -12.53 -41.77 -30.80
N THR A 67 -12.77 -42.96 -30.24
CA THR A 67 -12.70 -43.22 -28.79
C THR A 67 -11.29 -43.07 -28.21
N GLY A 68 -10.24 -43.31 -29.01
CA GLY A 68 -8.84 -43.12 -28.60
C GLY A 68 -8.49 -41.66 -28.37
N ALA A 69 -8.89 -40.78 -29.30
CA ALA A 69 -8.71 -39.33 -29.17
C ALA A 69 -9.51 -38.76 -27.98
N ALA A 70 -10.73 -39.24 -27.77
CA ALA A 70 -11.56 -38.84 -26.63
C ALA A 70 -10.91 -39.24 -25.28
N ARG A 71 -10.37 -40.46 -25.19
CA ARG A 71 -9.65 -40.92 -23.98
C ARG A 71 -8.39 -40.09 -23.71
N LEU A 72 -7.62 -39.77 -24.74
CA LEU A 72 -6.43 -38.93 -24.60
C LEU A 72 -6.78 -37.53 -24.06
N GLN A 73 -7.84 -36.90 -24.60
CA GLN A 73 -8.30 -35.59 -24.13
C GLN A 73 -8.83 -35.64 -22.70
N MET A 74 -9.53 -36.71 -22.32
CA MET A 74 -10.01 -36.90 -20.95
C MET A 74 -8.85 -37.00 -19.97
N ASN A 75 -7.81 -37.79 -20.29
CA ASN A 75 -6.59 -37.89 -19.46
C ASN A 75 -5.87 -36.54 -19.32
N ALA A 76 -5.76 -35.77 -20.41
CA ALA A 76 -5.20 -34.42 -20.37
C ALA A 76 -6.02 -33.49 -19.45
N SER A 77 -7.35 -33.58 -19.49
CA SER A 77 -8.24 -32.79 -18.63
C SER A 77 -8.07 -33.14 -17.15
N ILE A 78 -7.94 -34.43 -16.81
CA ILE A 78 -7.68 -34.88 -15.43
C ILE A 78 -6.35 -34.31 -14.91
N HIS A 79 -5.30 -34.35 -15.74
CA HIS A 79 -4.01 -33.78 -15.38
C HIS A 79 -4.11 -32.27 -15.13
N MET A 80 -4.81 -31.52 -15.99
CA MET A 80 -5.05 -30.08 -15.80
C MET A 80 -5.86 -29.79 -14.53
N GLN A 81 -6.83 -30.65 -14.17
CA GLN A 81 -7.59 -30.52 -12.93
C GLN A 81 -6.70 -30.68 -11.69
N ALA A 82 -5.80 -31.68 -11.69
CA ALA A 82 -4.84 -31.86 -10.61
C ALA A 82 -3.90 -30.65 -10.47
N GLN A 83 -3.41 -30.11 -11.59
CA GLN A 83 -2.59 -28.89 -11.58
C GLN A 83 -3.36 -27.67 -11.06
N ALA A 84 -4.62 -27.50 -11.45
CA ALA A 84 -5.47 -26.42 -10.94
C ALA A 84 -5.66 -26.54 -9.41
N GLN A 85 -5.91 -27.74 -8.89
CA GLN A 85 -6.02 -27.98 -7.45
C GLN A 85 -4.72 -27.66 -6.71
N ALA A 86 -3.57 -28.03 -7.27
CA ALA A 86 -2.27 -27.67 -6.69
C ALA A 86 -2.07 -26.15 -6.61
N VAL A 87 -2.46 -25.40 -7.65
CA VAL A 87 -2.42 -23.93 -7.65
C VAL A 87 -3.36 -23.33 -6.60
N VAL A 88 -4.56 -23.89 -6.39
CA VAL A 88 -5.48 -23.45 -5.33
C VAL A 88 -4.86 -23.61 -3.94
N LEU A 89 -4.16 -24.71 -3.68
CA LEU A 89 -3.44 -24.92 -2.42
C LEU A 89 -2.31 -23.90 -2.23
N GLN A 90 -1.56 -23.60 -3.31
CA GLN A 90 -0.52 -22.57 -3.29
C GLN A 90 -1.12 -21.18 -2.99
N LEU A 91 -2.25 -20.84 -3.61
CA LEU A 91 -2.97 -19.57 -3.35
C LEU A 91 -3.34 -19.42 -1.88
N ALA A 92 -3.82 -20.48 -1.22
CA ALA A 92 -4.12 -20.44 0.20
C ALA A 92 -2.87 -20.09 1.06
N GLY A 93 -1.70 -20.62 0.69
CA GLY A 93 -0.42 -20.25 1.29
C GLY A 93 -0.03 -18.79 1.06
N VAL A 94 -0.18 -18.31 -0.18
CA VAL A 94 0.08 -16.92 -0.57
C VAL A 94 -0.84 -15.94 0.16
N HIS A 95 -2.13 -16.25 0.29
CA HIS A 95 -3.06 -15.41 1.06
C HIS A 95 -2.65 -15.26 2.53
N ARG A 96 -2.19 -16.35 3.17
CA ARG A 96 -1.67 -16.26 4.55
C ARG A 96 -0.42 -15.40 4.64
N ARG A 97 0.50 -15.50 3.68
CA ARG A 97 1.70 -14.65 3.60
C ARG A 97 1.32 -13.19 3.36
N LEU A 98 0.34 -12.93 2.50
CA LEU A 98 -0.15 -11.59 2.19
C LEU A 98 -0.77 -10.92 3.42
N GLU A 99 -1.57 -11.65 4.19
CA GLU A 99 -2.15 -11.11 5.43
C GLU A 99 -1.07 -10.77 6.47
N ARG A 100 0.00 -11.57 6.57
CA ARG A 100 1.16 -11.25 7.42
C ARG A 100 1.90 -10.01 6.92
N ALA A 101 2.18 -9.92 5.62
CA ALA A 101 2.85 -8.76 5.02
C ALA A 101 2.03 -7.47 5.22
N ARG A 102 0.71 -7.54 5.01
CA ARG A 102 -0.21 -6.43 5.28
C ARG A 102 -0.24 -6.03 6.75
N ALA A 103 -0.16 -7.00 7.67
CA ALA A 103 -0.04 -6.69 9.09
C ALA A 103 1.27 -5.97 9.42
N GLY A 104 2.39 -6.41 8.83
CA GLY A 104 3.69 -5.74 8.94
C GLY A 104 3.65 -4.30 8.43
N LEU A 105 3.06 -4.08 7.26
CA LEU A 105 2.88 -2.74 6.70
C LEU A 105 2.03 -1.85 7.61
N ARG A 106 0.89 -2.34 8.12
CA ARG A 106 0.04 -1.57 9.05
C ARG A 106 0.81 -1.13 10.30
N GLU A 107 1.65 -2.00 10.83
CA GLU A 107 2.47 -1.70 12.01
C GLU A 107 3.56 -0.67 11.69
N ALA A 108 4.24 -0.79 10.55
CA ALA A 108 5.22 0.20 10.10
C ALA A 108 4.58 1.58 9.88
N SER A 109 3.41 1.64 9.22
CA SER A 109 2.64 2.88 9.03
C SER A 109 2.24 3.52 10.37
N ARG A 110 1.79 2.72 11.35
CA ARG A 110 1.47 3.22 12.70
C ARG A 110 2.70 3.85 13.38
N ARG A 111 3.85 3.19 13.32
CA ARG A 111 5.11 3.70 13.90
C ARG A 111 5.56 5.00 13.24
N ARG A 112 5.48 5.09 11.91
CA ARG A 112 5.78 6.34 11.18
C ARG A 112 4.83 7.45 11.61
N LYS A 113 3.52 7.18 11.63
CA LYS A 113 2.50 8.18 11.95
C LYS A 113 2.61 8.70 13.39
N ALA A 114 3.07 7.89 14.33
CA ALA A 114 3.37 8.33 15.69
C ALA A 114 4.45 9.42 15.73
N ILE A 115 5.54 9.25 14.97
CA ILE A 115 6.62 10.25 14.89
C ILE A 115 6.16 11.49 14.12
N GLU A 116 5.38 11.31 13.06
CA GLU A 116 4.77 12.40 12.29
C GLU A 116 3.89 13.28 13.20
N LEU A 117 3.05 12.67 14.03
CA LEU A 117 2.23 13.39 15.01
C LEU A 117 3.06 14.19 16.02
N LEU A 118 4.20 13.65 16.47
CA LEU A 118 5.13 14.37 17.35
C LEU A 118 5.75 15.57 16.65
N ARG A 119 6.09 15.44 15.36
CA ARG A 119 6.58 16.53 14.53
C ARG A 119 5.54 17.63 14.44
N ASP A 120 4.30 17.29 14.06
CA ASP A 120 3.21 18.24 13.88
C ASP A 120 2.93 19.05 15.16
N ARG A 121 2.87 18.36 16.31
CA ARG A 121 2.71 19.02 17.63
C ARG A 121 3.85 19.98 17.94
N ARG A 122 5.09 19.60 17.64
CA ARG A 122 6.26 20.44 17.93
C ARG A 122 6.38 21.62 16.97
N GLU A 123 5.95 21.43 15.73
CA GLU A 123 5.85 22.49 14.74
C GLU A 123 4.78 23.52 15.12
N ALA A 124 3.61 23.06 15.58
CA ALA A 124 2.56 23.93 16.12
C ALA A 124 3.07 24.75 17.32
N ALA A 125 3.67 24.08 18.32
CA ALA A 125 4.22 24.77 19.49
C ALA A 125 5.32 25.79 19.13
N TRP A 126 6.15 25.49 18.13
CA TRP A 126 7.17 26.42 17.63
C TRP A 126 6.54 27.64 16.95
N ARG A 127 5.49 27.45 16.13
CA ARG A 127 4.74 28.54 15.51
C ARG A 127 4.08 29.43 16.56
N ASP A 128 3.45 28.85 17.57
CA ASP A 128 2.80 29.61 18.64
C ASP A 128 3.80 30.44 19.45
N ALA A 129 5.01 29.90 19.67
CA ALA A 129 6.08 30.63 20.34
C ALA A 129 6.62 31.77 19.47
N LEU A 130 6.77 31.55 18.16
CA LEU A 130 7.20 32.58 17.22
C LEU A 130 6.18 33.71 17.13
N GLN A 131 4.89 33.39 16.98
CA GLN A 131 3.80 34.37 16.95
C GLN A 131 3.74 35.19 18.25
N ARG A 132 3.89 34.56 19.42
CA ARG A 132 3.93 35.27 20.70
C ARG A 132 5.11 36.24 20.80
N ARG A 133 6.28 35.83 20.29
CA ARG A 133 7.46 36.68 20.26
C ARG A 133 7.28 37.88 19.32
N GLU A 134 6.79 37.63 18.10
CA GLU A 134 6.52 38.68 17.12
C GLU A 134 5.46 39.68 17.64
N ALA A 135 4.41 39.20 18.32
CA ALA A 135 3.42 40.06 18.97
C ALA A 135 4.04 40.93 20.07
N SER A 136 4.89 40.36 20.93
CA SER A 136 5.63 41.13 21.97
C SER A 136 6.52 42.21 21.36
N GLU A 137 7.24 41.88 20.29
CA GLU A 137 8.12 42.82 19.59
C GLU A 137 7.30 43.97 18.96
N LEU A 138 6.10 43.69 18.42
CA LEU A 138 5.20 44.71 17.89
C LEU A 138 4.60 45.62 18.99
N ASP A 139 4.21 45.04 20.12
CA ASP A 139 3.69 45.79 21.27
C ASP A 139 4.78 46.73 21.84
N GLU A 140 6.02 46.24 21.98
CA GLU A 140 7.17 47.06 22.40
C GLU A 140 7.43 48.22 21.45
N MET A 141 7.34 48.00 20.13
CA MET A 141 7.47 49.07 19.14
C MET A 141 6.33 50.09 19.24
N ALA A 142 5.09 49.63 19.50
CA ALA A 142 3.93 50.50 19.68
C ALA A 142 4.07 51.38 20.95
N VAL A 143 4.49 50.79 22.07
CA VAL A 143 4.75 51.51 23.33
C VAL A 143 5.87 52.54 23.15
N MET A 144 6.98 52.15 22.50
CA MET A 144 8.10 53.08 22.23
C MET A 144 7.69 54.25 21.33
N ARG A 145 6.76 54.02 20.39
CA ARG A 145 6.24 55.08 19.51
C ARG A 145 5.32 56.04 20.26
N ALA A 146 4.36 55.51 21.02
CA ALA A 146 3.46 56.31 21.84
C ALA A 146 4.22 57.14 22.90
N GLY A 147 5.26 56.56 23.51
CA GLY A 147 6.13 57.28 24.45
C GLY A 147 6.86 58.47 23.82
N ARG A 148 7.30 58.36 22.55
CA ARG A 148 7.93 59.46 21.81
C ARG A 148 6.94 60.57 21.44
N ASP A 149 5.71 60.21 21.07
CA ASP A 149 4.67 61.18 20.73
C ASP A 149 4.22 61.97 21.97
N ALA A 150 4.15 61.33 23.14
CA ALA A 150 3.85 61.98 24.41
C ALA A 150 4.94 62.95 24.89
N ASP A 151 6.23 62.59 24.72
CA ASP A 151 7.36 63.47 25.09
C ASP A 151 7.52 64.67 24.11
N GLY A 152 7.11 64.50 22.85
CA GLY A 152 7.04 65.59 21.87
C GLY A 152 5.92 66.61 22.15
N SER A 153 4.80 66.16 22.71
CA SER A 153 3.67 67.00 23.12
C SER A 153 3.93 67.88 24.35
N LEU A 154 4.95 67.56 25.16
CA LEU A 154 5.32 68.31 26.37
C LEU A 154 6.32 69.45 26.09
N LYS A 155 6.86 69.55 24.87
CA LYS A 155 7.86 70.56 24.46
C LYS A 155 7.30 71.71 23.61
N THR A 156 5.99 71.80 23.47
CA THR A 156 5.26 72.96 22.89
C THR A 156 4.41 73.62 23.97
#